data_AF-A0A6V8E8I9-F1
#
_entry.id   AF-A0A6V8E8I9-F1
#
_cell.length_a   1.000
_cell.length_b   1.000
_cell.length_c   1.000
_cell.angle_alpha   90.00
_cell.angle_beta   90.00
_cell.angle_gamma   90.00
#
_symmetry.space_group_name_H-M   'P 1'
#
loop_
_entity.id
_entity.type
_entity.pdbx_description
1 polymer ?
#
loop_
_entity_poly.entity_id
_entity_poly.type
_entity_poly.pdbx_seq_one_letter_code
_entity_poly.pdbx_strand_id
1 'polypeptide(L)' 'MSEVRNVIIIGSGPAGYPAGLYAGRAMLNPLMF' A
#
# COMPACT_ATOMS: atom_id res chain seq x y z
N MET A 1 -16.00 12.74 -7.36
CA MET A 1 -15.54 11.44 -7.90
C MET A 1 -14.69 10.78 -6.83
N SER A 2 -14.87 9.47 -6.58
CA SER A 2 -13.92 8.73 -5.76
C SER A 2 -12.60 8.58 -6.52
N GLU A 3 -11.48 8.78 -5.82
CA GLU A 3 -10.15 8.56 -6.39
C GLU A 3 -9.87 7.06 -6.46
N VAL A 4 -9.53 6.55 -7.64
CA VAL A 4 -9.15 5.14 -7.82
C VAL A 4 -7.71 4.96 -7.34
N ARG A 5 -7.50 4.03 -6.40
CA ARG A 5 -6.17 3.68 -5.88
C ARG A 5 -5.63 2.46 -6.62
N ASN A 6 -4.35 2.52 -6.98
CA ASN A 6 -3.67 1.40 -7.63
C ASN A 6 -3.33 0.29 -6.64
N VAL A 7 -3.03 0.64 -5.39
CA VAL A 7 -2.66 -0.31 -4.33
C VAL A 7 -3.27 0.14 -3.01
N ILE A 8 -4.00 -0.77 -2.37
CA ILE A 8 -4.47 -0.63 -0.99
C ILE A 8 -4.01 -1.87 -0.24
N ILE A 9 -3.37 -1.66 0.91
CA ILE A 9 -2.90 -2.72 1.80
C ILE A 9 -3.68 -2.60 3.10
N ILE A 10 -4.39 -3.67 3.46
CA ILE A 10 -5.20 -3.74 4.68
C ILE A 10 -4.51 -4.67 5.66
N GLY A 11 -4.12 -4.12 6.81
CA GLY A 11 -3.38 -4.80 7.86
C GLY A 11 -1.91 -4.43 7.88
N SER A 12 -1.42 -4.00 9.05
CA SER A 12 -0.04 -3.56 9.32
C SER A 12 0.83 -4.63 9.99
N GLY A 13 0.46 -5.90 9.82
CA GLY A 13 1.19 -7.02 10.39
C GLY A 13 2.54 -7.28 9.72
N PRO A 14 3.18 -8.43 10.02
CA PRO A 14 4.50 -8.78 9.47
C PRO A 14 4.52 -8.90 7.94
N ALA A 15 3.37 -9.07 7.28
CA ALA A 15 3.26 -9.04 5.83
C ALA A 15 2.96 -7.63 5.28
N GLY A 16 2.21 -6.81 6.02
CA GLY A 16 1.69 -5.52 5.56
C GLY A 16 2.75 -4.45 5.42
N TYR A 17 3.58 -4.25 6.45
CA TYR A 17 4.65 -3.25 6.39
C TYR A 17 5.68 -3.53 5.29
N PRO A 18 6.19 -4.77 5.13
CA PRO A 18 7.07 -5.07 4.01
C PRO A 18 6.39 -4.87 2.66
N ALA A 19 5.12 -5.27 2.49
CA ALA A 19 4.39 -5.04 1.25
C ALA A 19 4.26 -3.53 0.94
N GLY A 20 3.94 -2.71 1.93
CA GLY A 20 3.87 -1.25 1.79
C GLY A 20 5.21 -0.63 1.44
N LEU A 21 6.29 -1.11 2.06
CA LEU A 21 7.65 -0.66 1.76
C LEU A 21 8.02 -0.96 0.30
N TYR A 22 7.81 -2.18 -0.18
CA TYR A 22 8.14 -2.53 -1.57
C TYR A 22 7.24 -1.81 -2.58
N ALA A 23 5.95 -1.65 -2.28
CA ALA A 23 5.03 -0.88 -3.11
C ALA A 23 5.42 0.61 -3.18
N GLY A 24 5.86 1.19 -2.05
CA GLY A 24 6.41 2.54 -2.01
C GLY A 24 7.71 2.68 -2.81
N ARG A 25 8.63 1.70 -2.70
CA ARG A 25 9.87 1.65 -3.50
C ARG A 25 9.61 1.52 -5.01
N ALA A 26 8.49 0.91 -5.38
CA ALA A 26 8.01 0.83 -6.76
C ALA A 26 7.22 2.08 -7.21
N MET A 27 7.20 3.16 -6.41
CA MET A 27 6.49 4.41 -6.70
C MET A 27 4.98 4.25 -6.89
N LEU A 28 4.36 3.23 -6.28
CA LEU A 28 2.94 2.91 -6.45
C LEU A 28 2.01 3.70 -5.51
N ASN A 29 2.55 4.50 -4.60
CA ASN A 29 1.81 5.30 -3.62
C ASN A 29 0.73 4.49 -2.88
N PRO A 30 1.11 3.40 -2.18
CA PRO A 30 0.14 2.52 -1.51
C PRO A 30 -0.58 3.25 -0.38
N LEU A 31 -1.88 3.01 -0.26
CA LEU A 31 -2.66 3.41 0.92
C LEU A 31 -2.66 2.26 1.93
N MET A 32 -2.21 2.54 3.16
CA MET A 32 -2.14 1.57 4.26
C MET A 32 -3.30 1.79 5.23
N PHE A 33 -3.98 0.71 5.62
CA PHE A 33 -5.04 0.69 6.65
C PHE A 33 -4.73 -0.31 7.76
#